data_AF-D8LU56-F1
#
_entry.id   AF-D8LU56-F1
#
_cell.length_a   1.000
_cell.length_b   1.000
_cell.length_c   1.000
_cell.angle_alpha   90.00
_cell.angle_beta   90.00
_cell.angle_gamma   90.00
#
_symmetry.space_group_name_H-M   'P 1'
#
loop_
_entity.id
_entity.type
_entity.pdbx_description
1 polymer ?
#
loop_
_entity_poly.entity_id
_entity_poly.type
_entity_poly.pdbx_seq_one_letter_code
_entity_poly.pdbx_strand_id
1 'polypeptide(L)'
;MKAVISALGLLAHSCFTNAVYVATIDIASCADLLTAADALSGGDIEANIMEADIACDEWTTVEVGQNKLKFVGSGATFTSARFVVAAGAVLRADVPLVLTGDQTQAVNGGLLNVADGGKARFLDSVAMNDVGVLSVSEEAMVHGGCVYNEGLIRFEGTFSADGCKTVSSDTASVIPGDGGGLWNGPGGKIVFKEAVEMKNCGERTGLRSWRSQGLDGGAIYTDGKVSFYEDAQFTDNEADEGGAICIGVDGELKFLKKAKVTFTGNNSEGSGGHINNDGTLVLRNTGVFSDGYAGGSGGAIYAGDFSSMLFVKHVDFLDNTAGAHGGAIATSYPNIDDLPEDATYQGNSRTNADSDFECNNVYVNGDAGGGEDGYICIP
;
A
#
# COMPACT_ATOMS: atom_id res chain seq x y z
N MET A 1 -58.54 16.05 50.65
CA MET A 1 -57.50 16.90 50.02
C MET A 1 -56.16 16.23 50.28
N LYS A 2 -55.52 15.75 49.20
CA LYS A 2 -54.11 15.39 48.99
C LYS A 2 -53.41 14.40 49.96
N ALA A 3 -53.12 13.24 49.38
CA ALA A 3 -52.07 12.29 49.71
C ALA A 3 -50.66 12.90 49.66
N VAL A 4 -49.71 12.29 50.38
CA VAL A 4 -48.40 11.92 49.83
C VAL A 4 -47.95 10.60 50.49
N ILE A 5 -47.83 9.57 49.67
CA ILE A 5 -47.14 8.30 49.93
C ILE A 5 -45.66 8.53 49.59
N SER A 6 -44.74 8.18 50.49
CA SER A 6 -43.32 8.03 50.16
C SER A 6 -42.92 6.59 50.45
N ALA A 7 -42.95 5.77 49.41
CA ALA A 7 -42.32 4.45 49.40
C ALA A 7 -40.85 4.66 49.00
N LEU A 8 -39.92 4.31 49.89
CA LEU A 8 -38.52 4.13 49.53
C LEU A 8 -38.42 2.93 48.57
N GLY A 9 -38.32 3.22 47.28
CA GLY A 9 -37.90 2.26 46.27
C GLY A 9 -36.39 2.06 46.38
N LEU A 10 -35.99 0.87 46.80
CA LEU A 10 -34.63 0.37 46.71
C LEU A 10 -34.31 0.18 45.21
N LEU A 11 -33.73 1.18 44.56
CA LEU A 11 -33.20 1.06 43.21
C LEU A 11 -31.91 0.25 43.27
N ALA A 12 -32.02 -1.05 42.98
CA ALA A 12 -30.91 -1.88 42.59
C ALA A 12 -30.22 -1.22 41.38
N HIS A 13 -29.05 -0.62 41.62
CA HIS A 13 -28.11 -0.31 40.56
C HIS A 13 -27.56 -1.65 40.06
N SER A 14 -28.22 -2.24 39.07
CA SER A 14 -27.58 -3.24 38.22
C SER A 14 -26.48 -2.51 37.46
N CYS A 15 -25.27 -2.59 38.01
CA CYS A 15 -24.05 -2.35 37.26
C CYS A 15 -23.98 -3.44 36.20
N PHE A 16 -24.61 -3.21 35.05
CA PHE A 16 -24.30 -3.96 33.84
C PHE A 16 -22.90 -3.51 33.42
N THR A 17 -21.88 -4.15 33.98
CA THR A 17 -20.66 -4.36 33.22
C THR A 17 -21.10 -5.16 31.99
N ASN A 18 -21.32 -4.49 30.86
CA ASN A 18 -21.37 -5.16 29.56
C ASN A 18 -19.98 -5.75 29.33
N ALA A 19 -19.69 -6.87 29.98
CA ALA A 19 -18.73 -7.82 29.48
C ALA A 19 -19.29 -8.23 28.12
N VAL A 20 -18.75 -7.63 27.05
CA VAL A 20 -19.01 -8.10 25.70
C VAL A 20 -18.66 -9.58 25.73
N TYR A 21 -19.66 -10.44 25.55
CA TYR A 21 -19.45 -11.88 25.53
C TYR A 21 -18.55 -12.17 24.34
N VAL A 22 -17.31 -12.57 24.62
CA VAL A 22 -16.35 -13.00 23.61
C VAL A 22 -16.46 -14.51 23.54
N ALA A 23 -16.98 -15.04 22.44
CA ALA A 23 -16.95 -16.47 22.22
C ALA A 23 -15.55 -16.86 21.73
N THR A 24 -15.01 -17.96 22.25
CA THR A 24 -13.74 -18.51 21.79
C THR A 24 -14.01 -19.68 20.85
N ILE A 25 -13.33 -19.71 19.71
CA ILE A 25 -13.42 -20.79 18.72
C ILE A 25 -11.99 -21.22 18.38
N ASP A 26 -11.71 -22.51 18.50
CA ASP A 26 -10.43 -23.09 18.10
C ASP A 26 -10.40 -23.23 16.57
N ILE A 27 -9.33 -22.77 15.94
CA ILE A 27 -9.13 -22.79 14.48
C ILE A 27 -8.05 -23.82 14.16
N ALA A 28 -8.47 -24.97 13.65
CA ALA A 28 -7.59 -26.02 13.15
C ALA A 28 -7.75 -26.26 11.64
N SER A 29 -8.74 -25.63 11.01
CA SER A 29 -9.08 -25.81 9.60
C SER A 29 -9.75 -24.57 9.00
N CYS A 30 -9.84 -24.53 7.67
CA CYS A 30 -10.59 -23.49 6.96
C CYS A 30 -12.10 -23.49 7.32
N ALA A 31 -12.67 -24.65 7.65
CA ALA A 31 -14.08 -24.73 8.09
C ALA A 31 -14.29 -24.06 9.46
N ASP A 32 -13.33 -24.17 10.37
CA ASP A 32 -13.39 -23.50 11.67
C ASP A 32 -13.27 -21.98 11.52
N LEU A 33 -12.45 -21.53 10.56
CA LEU A 33 -12.31 -20.12 10.20
C LEU A 33 -13.63 -19.52 9.73
N LEU A 34 -14.35 -20.22 8.85
CA LEU A 34 -15.70 -19.81 8.40
C LEU A 34 -16.72 -19.83 9.55
N THR A 35 -16.66 -20.85 10.41
CA THR A 35 -17.52 -20.93 11.60
C THR A 35 -17.29 -19.73 12.54
N ALA A 36 -16.04 -19.30 12.70
CA ALA A 36 -15.70 -18.12 13.48
C ALA A 36 -16.24 -16.82 12.86
N ALA A 37 -16.20 -16.69 11.53
CA ALA A 37 -16.77 -15.54 10.83
C ALA A 37 -18.31 -15.50 10.97
N ASP A 38 -19.01 -16.61 10.78
CA ASP A 38 -20.46 -16.68 10.92
C ASP A 38 -20.94 -16.33 12.34
N ALA A 39 -20.16 -16.74 13.34
CA ALA A 39 -20.42 -16.47 14.74
C ALA A 39 -20.34 -14.97 15.11
N LEU A 40 -19.75 -14.12 14.25
CA LEU A 40 -19.72 -12.67 14.47
C LEU A 40 -21.12 -12.06 14.53
N SER A 41 -22.15 -12.71 14.00
CA SER A 41 -23.55 -12.29 14.18
C SER A 41 -24.02 -12.32 15.65
N GLY A 42 -23.35 -13.10 16.50
CA GLY A 42 -23.66 -13.22 17.93
C GLY A 42 -22.81 -12.33 18.85
N GLY A 43 -21.71 -11.74 18.37
CA GLY A 43 -20.82 -10.91 19.16
C GLY A 43 -19.36 -10.95 18.71
N ASP A 44 -18.45 -10.52 19.59
CA ASP A 44 -17.01 -10.60 19.34
C ASP A 44 -16.52 -12.06 19.43
N ILE A 45 -15.59 -12.42 18.55
CA ILE A 45 -15.00 -13.76 18.47
C ILE A 45 -13.49 -13.68 18.72
N GLU A 46 -13.01 -14.53 19.62
CA GLU A 46 -11.59 -14.85 19.78
C GLU A 46 -11.31 -16.20 19.10
N ALA A 47 -10.65 -16.13 17.95
CA ALA A 47 -10.23 -17.25 17.13
C ALA A 47 -8.84 -17.73 17.62
N ASN A 48 -8.82 -18.83 18.35
CA ASN A 48 -7.60 -19.42 18.90
C ASN A 48 -6.97 -20.36 17.87
N ILE A 49 -5.84 -19.96 17.30
CA ILE A 49 -5.14 -20.72 16.27
C ILE A 49 -4.48 -21.96 16.91
N MET A 50 -4.87 -23.14 16.44
CA MET A 50 -4.39 -24.43 16.92
C MET A 50 -3.37 -25.08 15.98
N GLU A 51 -3.44 -24.75 14.69
CA GLU A 51 -2.58 -25.30 13.66
C GLU A 51 -1.77 -24.19 12.98
N ALA A 52 -0.51 -24.48 12.66
CA ALA A 52 0.37 -23.51 12.03
C ALA A 52 0.07 -23.29 10.55
N ASP A 53 -0.59 -24.25 9.89
CA ASP A 53 -0.94 -24.19 8.47
C ASP A 53 -2.43 -24.48 8.29
N ILE A 54 -3.16 -23.49 7.77
CA ILE A 54 -4.59 -23.57 7.52
C ILE A 54 -4.83 -23.30 6.04
N ALA A 55 -5.01 -24.38 5.28
CA ALA A 55 -5.30 -24.32 3.85
C ALA A 55 -6.80 -24.45 3.59
N CYS A 56 -7.31 -23.64 2.68
CA CYS A 56 -8.64 -23.81 2.10
C CYS A 56 -8.52 -24.53 0.76
N ASP A 57 -9.36 -25.55 0.53
CA ASP A 57 -9.35 -26.33 -0.73
C ASP A 57 -9.64 -25.46 -1.95
N GLU A 58 -10.45 -24.42 -1.75
CA GLU A 58 -10.82 -23.42 -2.74
C GLU A 58 -10.63 -22.03 -2.13
N TRP A 59 -10.51 -21.03 -3.01
CA TRP A 59 -10.40 -19.65 -2.55
C TRP A 59 -11.59 -19.23 -1.69
N THR A 60 -11.32 -18.96 -0.42
CA THR A 60 -12.36 -18.78 0.59
C THR A 60 -12.34 -17.36 1.12
N THR A 61 -13.47 -16.67 1.00
CA THR A 61 -13.66 -15.34 1.60
C THR A 61 -14.20 -15.47 3.02
N VAL A 62 -13.48 -14.90 3.97
CA VAL A 62 -13.81 -14.79 5.39
C VAL A 62 -14.37 -13.40 5.63
N GLU A 63 -15.69 -13.32 5.74
CA GLU A 63 -16.42 -12.06 5.91
C GLU A 63 -16.43 -11.64 7.38
N VAL A 64 -15.65 -10.61 7.72
CA VAL A 64 -15.72 -9.89 9.00
C VAL A 64 -16.78 -8.79 8.86
N GLY A 65 -18.04 -9.20 8.79
CA GLY A 65 -19.17 -8.33 8.46
C GLY A 65 -19.62 -7.39 9.59
N GLN A 66 -19.29 -7.72 10.84
CA GLN A 66 -19.65 -6.96 12.04
C GLN A 66 -18.79 -7.41 13.22
N ASN A 67 -18.88 -6.69 14.34
CA ASN A 67 -18.17 -7.01 15.58
C ASN A 67 -16.66 -7.19 15.34
N LYS A 68 -15.97 -7.89 16.25
CA LYS A 68 -14.52 -8.12 16.16
C LYS A 68 -14.19 -9.60 15.99
N LEU A 69 -13.44 -9.93 14.95
CA LEU A 69 -12.72 -11.20 14.82
C LEU A 69 -11.27 -10.99 15.29
N LYS A 70 -10.85 -11.70 16.34
CA LYS A 70 -9.51 -11.58 16.93
C LYS A 70 -8.77 -12.91 16.87
N PHE A 71 -7.64 -12.98 16.19
CA PHE A 71 -6.74 -14.12 16.23
C PHE A 71 -5.80 -14.08 17.44
N VAL A 72 -5.67 -15.21 18.13
CA VAL A 72 -4.73 -15.49 19.23
C VAL A 72 -4.09 -16.87 19.04
N GLY A 73 -3.14 -17.27 19.89
CA GLY A 73 -2.49 -18.59 19.83
C GLY A 73 -1.05 -18.53 19.30
N SER A 74 -0.68 -19.47 18.42
CA SER A 74 0.70 -19.63 17.94
C SER A 74 1.05 -18.93 16.63
N GLY A 75 0.07 -18.30 15.95
CA GLY A 75 0.23 -17.80 14.58
C GLY A 75 0.00 -18.87 13.52
N ALA A 76 -0.25 -18.46 12.28
CA ALA A 76 -0.53 -19.39 11.18
C ALA A 76 -0.17 -18.82 9.81
N THR A 77 0.08 -19.75 8.88
CA THR A 77 -0.05 -19.56 7.44
C THR A 77 -1.47 -19.86 7.02
N PHE A 78 -2.14 -18.90 6.38
CA PHE A 78 -3.41 -19.12 5.69
C PHE A 78 -3.17 -19.17 4.19
N THR A 79 -3.54 -20.29 3.58
CA THR A 79 -3.44 -20.51 2.13
C THR A 79 -4.83 -20.49 1.51
N SER A 80 -5.00 -19.69 0.46
CA SER A 80 -6.27 -19.53 -0.27
C SER A 80 -7.42 -18.99 0.59
N ALA A 81 -7.08 -18.14 1.57
CA ALA A 81 -8.04 -17.43 2.40
C ALA A 81 -7.90 -15.92 2.24
N ARG A 82 -9.02 -15.25 2.04
CA ARG A 82 -9.14 -13.79 1.89
C ARG A 82 -10.00 -13.23 3.02
N PHE A 83 -9.60 -12.10 3.59
CA PHE A 83 -10.36 -11.43 4.65
C PHE A 83 -11.04 -10.16 4.12
N VAL A 84 -12.34 -10.03 4.34
CA VAL A 84 -13.11 -8.83 3.98
C VAL A 84 -13.65 -8.21 5.26
N VAL A 85 -13.30 -6.95 5.52
CA VAL A 85 -13.68 -6.24 6.75
C VAL A 85 -14.67 -5.15 6.40
N ALA A 86 -15.93 -5.33 6.82
CA ALA A 86 -17.00 -4.39 6.56
C ALA A 86 -16.93 -3.15 7.45
N ALA A 87 -17.70 -2.12 7.08
CA ALA A 87 -17.85 -0.89 7.84
C ALA A 87 -18.25 -1.17 9.31
N GLY A 88 -17.49 -0.63 10.26
CA GLY A 88 -17.75 -0.80 11.69
C GLY A 88 -17.25 -2.13 12.28
N ALA A 89 -16.82 -3.08 11.45
CA ALA A 89 -16.22 -4.32 11.89
C ALA A 89 -14.71 -4.18 12.16
N VAL A 90 -14.14 -5.13 12.91
CA VAL A 90 -12.73 -5.13 13.28
C VAL A 90 -12.10 -6.50 13.07
N LEU A 91 -11.08 -6.56 12.22
CA LEU A 91 -10.14 -7.67 12.17
C LEU A 91 -8.94 -7.35 13.05
N ARG A 92 -8.57 -8.28 13.94
CA ARG A 92 -7.40 -8.15 14.80
C ARG A 92 -6.59 -9.43 14.82
N ALA A 93 -5.27 -9.33 14.76
CA ALA A 93 -4.38 -10.47 15.00
C ALA A 93 -3.35 -10.11 16.06
N ASP A 94 -3.28 -10.93 17.12
CA ASP A 94 -2.28 -10.79 18.19
C ASP A 94 -1.09 -11.73 18.01
N VAL A 95 -1.01 -12.37 16.85
CA VAL A 95 -0.10 -13.46 16.50
C VAL A 95 0.43 -13.26 15.08
N PRO A 96 1.59 -13.83 14.73
CA PRO A 96 2.15 -13.67 13.40
C PRO A 96 1.30 -14.39 12.37
N LEU A 97 1.04 -13.73 11.24
CA LEU A 97 0.26 -14.28 10.13
C LEU A 97 1.06 -14.28 8.84
N VAL A 98 0.99 -15.38 8.10
CA VAL A 98 1.39 -15.45 6.70
C VAL A 98 0.13 -15.68 5.88
N LEU A 99 -0.09 -14.88 4.86
CA LEU A 99 -1.24 -14.96 3.97
C LEU A 99 -0.71 -15.22 2.56
N THR A 100 -1.16 -16.29 1.93
CA THR A 100 -0.67 -16.68 0.61
C THR A 100 -1.78 -17.30 -0.24
N GLY A 101 -1.55 -17.32 -1.54
CA GLY A 101 -2.50 -17.74 -2.55
C GLY A 101 -1.81 -17.81 -3.91
N ASP A 102 -2.49 -18.38 -4.92
CA ASP A 102 -1.94 -18.51 -6.28
C ASP A 102 -2.94 -18.08 -7.37
N GLN A 103 -4.00 -17.37 -6.98
CA GLN A 103 -5.14 -17.08 -7.86
C GLN A 103 -5.15 -15.61 -8.30
N THR A 104 -5.49 -15.37 -9.57
CA THR A 104 -5.78 -14.04 -10.14
C THR A 104 -7.30 -13.81 -10.07
N GLN A 105 -7.77 -13.23 -8.97
CA GLN A 105 -9.20 -13.12 -8.65
C GLN A 105 -9.81 -11.80 -9.12
N ALA A 106 -11.02 -11.80 -9.66
CA ALA A 106 -11.74 -10.57 -10.01
C ALA A 106 -12.36 -9.88 -8.78
N VAL A 107 -11.53 -9.56 -7.78
CA VAL A 107 -11.90 -8.90 -6.52
C VAL A 107 -10.84 -7.87 -6.12
N ASN A 108 -11.26 -6.85 -5.38
CA ASN A 108 -10.36 -5.89 -4.76
C ASN A 108 -9.68 -6.48 -3.52
N GLY A 109 -8.35 -6.41 -3.43
CA GLY A 109 -7.60 -6.91 -2.27
C GLY A 109 -7.60 -8.43 -2.22
N GLY A 110 -6.61 -9.08 -2.81
CA GLY A 110 -6.55 -10.54 -2.88
C GLY A 110 -6.54 -11.19 -1.49
N LEU A 111 -5.75 -10.68 -0.55
CA LEU A 111 -5.66 -11.27 0.80
C LEU A 111 -6.48 -10.50 1.83
N LEU A 112 -6.56 -9.17 1.68
CA LEU A 112 -7.25 -8.30 2.61
C LEU A 112 -7.99 -7.19 1.88
N ASN A 113 -9.28 -7.05 2.17
CA ASN A 113 -10.10 -5.92 1.78
C ASN A 113 -10.68 -5.25 3.03
N VAL A 114 -10.42 -3.97 3.22
CA VAL A 114 -10.97 -3.18 4.33
C VAL A 114 -11.83 -2.06 3.76
N ALA A 115 -13.15 -2.17 3.93
CA ALA A 115 -14.10 -1.16 3.49
C ALA A 115 -13.99 0.12 4.33
N ASP A 116 -14.56 1.22 3.82
CA ASP A 116 -14.68 2.47 4.58
C ASP A 116 -15.35 2.22 5.95
N GLY A 117 -14.80 2.81 7.00
CA GLY A 117 -15.19 2.57 8.39
C GLY A 117 -14.77 1.21 8.97
N GLY A 118 -14.26 0.28 8.16
CA GLY A 118 -13.66 -0.98 8.59
C GLY A 118 -12.28 -0.78 9.21
N LYS A 119 -11.84 -1.74 10.04
CA LYS A 119 -10.54 -1.66 10.74
C LYS A 119 -9.82 -2.99 10.76
N ALA A 120 -8.56 -3.00 10.33
CA ALA A 120 -7.65 -4.12 10.51
C ALA A 120 -6.47 -3.72 11.40
N ARG A 121 -6.12 -4.56 12.38
CA ARG A 121 -4.99 -4.30 13.29
C ARG A 121 -4.19 -5.57 13.54
N PHE A 122 -2.93 -5.54 13.19
CA PHE A 122 -1.99 -6.64 13.37
C PHE A 122 -0.97 -6.24 14.43
N LEU A 123 -0.93 -6.94 15.57
CA LEU A 123 0.00 -6.65 16.65
C LEU A 123 1.37 -7.33 16.51
N ASP A 124 1.46 -8.30 15.61
CA ASP A 124 2.66 -9.07 15.32
C ASP A 124 2.94 -9.07 13.80
N SER A 125 3.97 -9.78 13.36
CA SER A 125 4.43 -9.78 11.98
C SER A 125 3.37 -10.29 10.99
N VAL A 126 3.25 -9.64 9.84
CA VAL A 126 2.38 -10.06 8.75
C VAL A 126 3.18 -10.19 7.46
N ALA A 127 3.09 -11.35 6.80
CA ALA A 127 3.59 -11.55 5.45
C ALA A 127 2.43 -11.83 4.49
N MET A 128 2.48 -11.24 3.29
CA MET A 128 1.48 -11.40 2.24
C MET A 128 2.19 -11.72 0.93
N ASN A 129 2.04 -12.95 0.43
CA ASN A 129 2.90 -13.44 -0.65
C ASN A 129 2.11 -14.05 -1.80
N ASP A 130 2.58 -13.78 -3.02
CA ASP A 130 2.24 -14.46 -4.27
C ASP A 130 0.78 -14.34 -4.75
N VAL A 131 0.07 -13.27 -4.37
CA VAL A 131 -1.35 -13.10 -4.73
C VAL A 131 -1.59 -12.09 -5.84
N GLY A 132 -2.45 -12.46 -6.80
CA GLY A 132 -2.87 -11.62 -7.90
C GLY A 132 -4.36 -11.23 -7.85
N VAL A 133 -4.71 -10.05 -8.36
CA VAL A 133 -6.10 -9.70 -8.68
C VAL A 133 -6.25 -9.45 -10.18
N LEU A 134 -7.39 -9.84 -10.75
CA LEU A 134 -7.67 -9.87 -12.18
C LEU A 134 -8.76 -8.87 -12.57
N SER A 135 -8.39 -7.80 -13.25
CA SER A 135 -9.35 -6.91 -13.91
C SER A 135 -9.92 -7.62 -15.14
N VAL A 136 -11.25 -7.69 -15.22
CA VAL A 136 -11.96 -8.40 -16.30
C VAL A 136 -12.63 -7.48 -17.32
N SER A 137 -12.81 -6.20 -16.98
CA SER A 137 -13.25 -5.13 -17.86
C SER A 137 -12.84 -3.77 -17.28
N GLU A 138 -12.83 -2.72 -18.10
CA GLU A 138 -12.57 -1.34 -17.62
C GLU A 138 -13.60 -0.89 -16.57
N GLU A 139 -14.86 -1.30 -16.70
CA GLU A 139 -15.94 -0.97 -15.74
C GLU A 139 -15.82 -1.72 -14.40
N ALA A 140 -15.03 -2.79 -14.35
CA ALA A 140 -14.84 -3.65 -13.19
C ALA A 140 -13.34 -3.81 -12.89
N MET A 141 -12.59 -2.72 -13.01
CA MET A 141 -11.19 -2.67 -12.62
C MET A 141 -11.05 -3.01 -11.13
N VAL A 142 -10.09 -3.88 -10.83
CA VAL A 142 -9.80 -4.31 -9.45
C VAL A 142 -8.37 -3.95 -9.08
N HIS A 143 -8.21 -3.52 -7.83
CA HIS A 143 -7.02 -2.90 -7.28
C HIS A 143 -6.50 -3.67 -6.06
N GLY A 144 -5.24 -3.44 -5.72
CA GLY A 144 -4.66 -3.99 -4.50
C GLY A 144 -4.42 -5.49 -4.61
N GLY A 145 -3.29 -5.91 -5.19
CA GLY A 145 -3.02 -7.35 -5.39
C GLY A 145 -3.13 -8.14 -4.09
N CYS A 146 -2.47 -7.66 -3.03
CA CYS A 146 -2.61 -8.24 -1.69
C CYS A 146 -3.61 -7.49 -0.82
N VAL A 147 -3.57 -6.15 -0.83
CA VAL A 147 -4.38 -5.31 0.07
C VAL A 147 -5.16 -4.25 -0.69
N TYR A 148 -6.46 -4.16 -0.40
CA TYR A 148 -7.31 -3.04 -0.77
C TYR A 148 -7.85 -2.36 0.49
N ASN A 149 -7.66 -1.04 0.60
CA ASN A 149 -8.06 -0.30 1.79
C ASN A 149 -8.80 1.01 1.47
N GLU A 150 -9.98 1.13 2.07
CA GLU A 150 -10.74 2.38 2.24
C GLU A 150 -10.92 2.76 3.71
N GLY A 151 -10.56 1.85 4.63
CA GLY A 151 -10.69 2.04 6.07
C GLY A 151 -9.36 2.31 6.77
N LEU A 152 -9.20 1.76 7.98
CA LEU A 152 -7.97 1.90 8.77
C LEU A 152 -7.24 0.56 8.90
N ILE A 153 -5.99 0.52 8.43
CA ILE A 153 -5.07 -0.59 8.67
C ILE A 153 -3.91 -0.13 9.56
N ARG A 154 -3.60 -0.94 10.58
CA ARG A 154 -2.43 -0.73 11.44
C ARG A 154 -1.62 -2.00 11.57
N PHE A 155 -0.36 -1.93 11.17
CA PHE A 155 0.65 -2.96 11.42
C PHE A 155 1.53 -2.46 12.58
N GLU A 156 1.35 -3.08 13.75
CA GLU A 156 2.21 -2.82 14.91
C GLU A 156 3.45 -3.73 14.92
N GLY A 157 3.43 -4.86 14.20
CA GLY A 157 4.61 -5.70 13.90
C GLY A 157 5.17 -5.43 12.49
N THR A 158 6.20 -6.20 12.09
CA THR A 158 6.81 -6.08 10.76
C THR A 158 5.82 -6.46 9.66
N PHE A 159 5.94 -5.86 8.49
CA PHE A 159 5.11 -6.17 7.34
C PHE A 159 5.97 -6.54 6.13
N SER A 160 5.65 -7.63 5.44
CA SER A 160 6.23 -7.95 4.15
C SER A 160 5.17 -8.24 3.09
N ALA A 161 5.40 -7.76 1.87
CA ALA A 161 4.67 -8.15 0.68
C ALA A 161 5.63 -8.60 -0.42
N ASP A 162 5.40 -9.77 -1.00
CA ASP A 162 6.26 -10.35 -2.04
C ASP A 162 5.40 -10.92 -3.18
N GLY A 163 5.69 -10.54 -4.42
CA GLY A 163 5.03 -11.15 -5.58
C GLY A 163 3.55 -10.80 -5.75
N CYS A 164 3.04 -9.78 -5.05
CA CYS A 164 1.65 -9.33 -5.15
C CYS A 164 1.40 -8.55 -6.45
N LYS A 165 0.32 -8.82 -7.18
CA LYS A 165 0.09 -8.24 -8.52
C LYS A 165 -1.34 -7.84 -8.81
N THR A 166 -1.50 -6.86 -9.68
CA THR A 166 -2.74 -6.56 -10.39
C THR A 166 -2.54 -6.92 -11.86
N VAL A 167 -3.44 -7.72 -12.43
CA VAL A 167 -3.34 -8.24 -13.80
C VAL A 167 -4.64 -8.05 -14.56
N SER A 168 -4.62 -8.19 -15.88
CA SER A 168 -5.79 -8.03 -16.76
C SER A 168 -6.15 -9.33 -17.48
N SER A 169 -7.45 -9.60 -17.69
CA SER A 169 -7.93 -10.76 -18.45
C SER A 169 -7.60 -10.69 -19.94
N ASP A 170 -7.45 -9.48 -20.46
CA ASP A 170 -6.98 -9.19 -21.82
C ASP A 170 -6.05 -7.99 -21.77
N THR A 171 -4.75 -8.26 -21.92
CA THR A 171 -3.73 -7.20 -21.94
C THR A 171 -3.99 -6.22 -23.09
N ALA A 172 -4.71 -6.54 -24.16
CA ALA A 172 -4.92 -5.56 -25.23
C ALA A 172 -6.00 -4.51 -24.94
N SER A 173 -6.93 -4.79 -24.02
CA SER A 173 -8.17 -4.00 -23.88
C SER A 173 -8.64 -3.75 -22.45
N VAL A 174 -8.08 -4.44 -21.46
CA VAL A 174 -8.43 -4.28 -20.05
C VAL A 174 -7.20 -3.80 -19.30
N ILE A 175 -7.35 -2.66 -18.63
CA ILE A 175 -6.28 -2.07 -17.82
C ILE A 175 -6.28 -2.77 -16.45
N PRO A 176 -5.15 -3.30 -15.97
CA PRO A 176 -5.06 -3.75 -14.59
C PRO A 176 -5.21 -2.57 -13.62
N GLY A 177 -5.79 -2.80 -12.44
CA GLY A 177 -5.88 -1.75 -11.43
C GLY A 177 -4.56 -1.43 -10.75
N ASP A 178 -4.60 -0.37 -9.97
CA ASP A 178 -3.44 0.16 -9.23
C ASP A 178 -3.10 -0.63 -7.97
N GLY A 179 -1.90 -0.40 -7.46
CA GLY A 179 -1.43 -0.96 -6.19
C GLY A 179 -1.16 -2.45 -6.30
N GLY A 180 -0.11 -2.84 -7.02
CA GLY A 180 0.24 -4.24 -7.22
C GLY A 180 0.36 -5.00 -5.89
N GLY A 181 1.03 -4.40 -4.90
CA GLY A 181 0.98 -4.87 -3.51
C GLY A 181 -0.25 -4.39 -2.76
N LEU A 182 -0.42 -3.07 -2.72
CA LEU A 182 -1.36 -2.38 -1.86
C LEU A 182 -2.01 -1.21 -2.57
N TRP A 183 -3.33 -1.14 -2.45
CA TRP A 183 -4.11 0.01 -2.85
C TRP A 183 -4.75 0.68 -1.63
N ASN A 184 -4.57 1.99 -1.51
CA ASN A 184 -5.13 2.80 -0.43
C ASN A 184 -5.93 3.99 -0.99
N GLY A 185 -7.25 3.91 -0.93
CA GLY A 185 -8.16 4.94 -1.43
C GLY A 185 -8.17 6.23 -0.60
N PRO A 186 -8.90 7.26 -1.04
CA PRO A 186 -8.89 8.59 -0.42
C PRO A 186 -9.31 8.61 1.06
N GLY A 187 -10.22 7.72 1.46
CA GLY A 187 -10.63 7.55 2.87
C GLY A 187 -9.64 6.70 3.69
N GLY A 188 -8.80 5.95 2.99
CA GLY A 188 -7.91 4.94 3.52
C GLY A 188 -6.76 5.52 4.34
N LYS A 189 -6.49 4.87 5.48
CA LYS A 189 -5.32 5.16 6.31
C LYS A 189 -4.56 3.89 6.66
N ILE A 190 -3.26 3.90 6.41
CA ILE A 190 -2.35 2.82 6.75
C ILE A 190 -1.21 3.32 7.62
N VAL A 191 -0.89 2.58 8.67
CA VAL A 191 0.21 2.88 9.58
C VAL A 191 1.07 1.65 9.78
N PHE A 192 2.33 1.75 9.36
CA PHE A 192 3.39 0.78 9.64
C PHE A 192 4.23 1.27 10.80
N LYS A 193 4.23 0.54 11.91
CA LYS A 193 4.93 0.92 13.13
C LYS A 193 6.34 0.34 13.23
N GLU A 194 6.58 -0.77 12.55
CA GLU A 194 7.85 -1.49 12.49
C GLU A 194 8.30 -1.61 11.03
N ALA A 195 9.37 -2.38 10.80
CA ALA A 195 10.01 -2.49 9.49
C ALA A 195 9.08 -3.04 8.40
N VAL A 196 9.25 -2.53 7.18
CA VAL A 196 8.49 -2.91 5.98
C VAL A 196 9.43 -3.37 4.87
N GLU A 197 9.08 -4.48 4.23
CA GLU A 197 9.71 -4.96 2.99
C GLU A 197 8.64 -5.21 1.92
N MET A 198 8.71 -4.54 0.77
CA MET A 198 7.83 -4.81 -0.37
C MET A 198 8.66 -5.07 -1.61
N LYS A 199 8.51 -6.26 -2.20
CA LYS A 199 9.34 -6.66 -3.32
C LYS A 199 8.60 -7.44 -4.38
N ASN A 200 9.09 -7.39 -5.61
CA ASN A 200 8.52 -8.10 -6.76
C ASN A 200 7.01 -7.83 -6.95
N CYS A 201 6.51 -6.69 -6.46
CA CYS A 201 5.10 -6.35 -6.54
C CYS A 201 4.80 -5.55 -7.81
N GLY A 202 3.58 -5.73 -8.31
CA GLY A 202 3.14 -5.19 -9.58
C GLY A 202 3.57 -6.02 -10.78
N GLU A 203 3.13 -5.60 -11.95
CA GLU A 203 3.48 -6.23 -13.22
C GLU A 203 3.59 -5.16 -14.29
N ARG A 204 4.68 -5.18 -15.05
CA ARG A 204 4.82 -4.34 -16.23
C ARG A 204 4.09 -4.96 -17.42
N THR A 205 3.04 -4.32 -17.89
CA THR A 205 2.43 -4.75 -19.16
C THR A 205 3.18 -4.08 -20.31
N GLY A 206 3.54 -4.82 -21.36
CA GLY A 206 4.19 -4.26 -22.56
C GLY A 206 3.28 -3.32 -23.37
N LEU A 207 2.20 -2.84 -22.78
CA LEU A 207 1.18 -2.00 -23.39
C LEU A 207 1.68 -0.58 -23.44
N ARG A 208 2.20 -0.20 -24.60
CA ARG A 208 2.57 1.19 -24.91
C ARG A 208 1.33 2.06 -25.15
N SER A 209 0.42 2.11 -24.19
CA SER A 209 -0.78 2.92 -24.28
C SER A 209 -0.59 4.17 -23.46
N TRP A 210 -0.49 5.32 -24.13
CA TRP A 210 -0.49 6.67 -23.56
C TRP A 210 -1.83 7.05 -22.89
N ARG A 211 -2.54 6.08 -22.33
CA ARG A 211 -3.90 6.18 -21.77
C ARG A 211 -4.01 5.60 -20.35
N SER A 212 -2.91 5.37 -19.64
CA SER A 212 -2.90 4.66 -18.35
C SER A 212 -3.80 5.34 -17.30
N GLN A 213 -4.93 4.69 -16.98
CA GLN A 213 -5.74 4.93 -15.77
C GLN A 213 -5.64 3.69 -14.86
N GLY A 214 -4.45 3.08 -14.76
CA GLY A 214 -4.22 1.81 -14.09
C GLY A 214 -2.74 1.42 -14.09
N LEU A 215 -2.38 0.39 -13.32
CA LEU A 215 -0.99 -0.03 -13.05
C LEU A 215 -0.12 1.01 -12.34
N ASP A 216 -0.72 1.89 -11.55
CA ASP A 216 0.05 2.85 -10.77
C ASP A 216 0.50 2.22 -9.44
N GLY A 217 1.77 2.42 -9.07
CA GLY A 217 2.31 1.96 -7.79
C GLY A 217 2.46 0.45 -7.69
N GLY A 218 3.60 -0.09 -8.14
CA GLY A 218 3.86 -1.53 -8.14
C GLY A 218 3.77 -2.16 -6.76
N ALA A 219 4.37 -1.52 -5.76
CA ALA A 219 4.18 -1.88 -4.35
C ALA A 219 2.95 -1.19 -3.75
N ILE A 220 2.86 0.14 -3.85
CA ILE A 220 1.82 0.93 -3.19
C ILE A 220 1.23 1.97 -4.15
N TYR A 221 -0.09 1.96 -4.28
CA TYR A 221 -0.85 3.12 -4.71
C TYR A 221 -1.55 3.77 -3.51
N THR A 222 -1.52 5.11 -3.42
CA THR A 222 -2.29 5.81 -2.39
C THR A 222 -2.85 7.16 -2.83
N ASP A 223 -4.17 7.30 -2.65
CA ASP A 223 -4.87 8.59 -2.55
C ASP A 223 -5.19 8.95 -1.09
N GLY A 224 -5.03 8.01 -0.17
CA GLY A 224 -5.19 8.23 1.27
C GLY A 224 -3.86 8.50 1.98
N LYS A 225 -3.80 8.13 3.26
CA LYS A 225 -2.65 8.40 4.13
C LYS A 225 -1.88 7.15 4.49
N VAL A 226 -0.60 7.10 4.14
CA VAL A 226 0.32 6.02 4.50
C VAL A 226 1.48 6.58 5.31
N SER A 227 1.79 5.96 6.45
CA SER A 227 2.87 6.41 7.34
C SER A 227 3.76 5.26 7.81
N PHE A 228 5.07 5.44 7.66
CA PHE A 228 6.12 4.55 8.14
C PHE A 228 6.82 5.17 9.34
N TYR A 229 6.97 4.41 10.42
CA TYR A 229 7.66 4.85 11.64
C TYR A 229 9.09 4.30 11.76
N GLU A 230 9.36 3.15 11.15
CA GLU A 230 10.66 2.48 11.11
C GLU A 230 11.03 2.15 9.65
N ASP A 231 12.13 1.44 9.43
CA ASP A 231 12.76 1.27 8.12
C ASP A 231 11.84 0.60 7.09
N ALA A 232 11.89 1.08 5.84
CA ALA A 232 11.10 0.57 4.73
C ALA A 232 11.98 0.28 3.51
N GLN A 233 11.78 -0.87 2.88
CA GLN A 233 12.53 -1.31 1.70
C GLN A 233 11.57 -1.67 0.56
N PHE A 234 11.87 -1.17 -0.63
CA PHE A 234 11.11 -1.40 -1.85
C PHE A 234 12.07 -1.90 -2.94
N THR A 235 11.95 -3.17 -3.33
CA THR A 235 12.91 -3.82 -4.23
C THR A 235 12.24 -4.46 -5.43
N ASP A 236 12.73 -4.20 -6.64
CA ASP A 236 12.28 -4.86 -7.87
C ASP A 236 10.75 -4.82 -8.08
N ASN A 237 10.11 -3.72 -7.68
CA ASN A 237 8.69 -3.49 -7.97
C ASN A 237 8.51 -2.84 -9.34
N GLU A 238 7.39 -3.15 -10.00
CA GLU A 238 7.13 -2.71 -11.37
C GLU A 238 5.72 -2.13 -11.53
N ALA A 239 5.62 -1.03 -12.28
CA ALA A 239 4.36 -0.34 -12.53
C ALA A 239 4.40 0.42 -13.86
N ASP A 240 3.29 1.02 -14.28
CA ASP A 240 3.30 2.00 -15.38
C ASP A 240 3.74 3.37 -14.85
N GLU A 241 3.22 3.83 -13.71
CA GLU A 241 3.67 5.03 -13.00
C GLU A 241 4.08 4.69 -11.57
N GLY A 242 5.25 5.17 -11.14
CA GLY A 242 5.72 4.93 -9.77
C GLY A 242 6.08 3.46 -9.53
N GLY A 243 7.22 3.01 -10.04
CA GLY A 243 7.57 1.58 -10.07
C GLY A 243 7.42 0.88 -8.72
N ALA A 244 7.78 1.55 -7.62
CA ALA A 244 7.39 1.13 -6.28
C ALA A 244 6.10 1.80 -5.81
N ILE A 245 6.05 3.14 -5.85
CA ILE A 245 4.97 3.90 -5.22
C ILE A 245 4.39 4.95 -6.16
N CYS A 246 3.07 4.99 -6.26
CA CYS A 246 2.34 6.12 -6.83
C CYS A 246 1.52 6.82 -5.73
N ILE A 247 1.70 8.13 -5.61
CA ILE A 247 0.99 8.99 -4.66
C ILE A 247 0.07 9.89 -5.49
N GLY A 248 -1.23 9.65 -5.46
CA GLY A 248 -2.20 10.50 -6.13
C GLY A 248 -2.36 11.86 -5.44
N VAL A 249 -3.14 12.75 -6.05
CA VAL A 249 -3.21 14.18 -5.69
C VAL A 249 -3.61 14.42 -4.24
N ASP A 250 -4.53 13.63 -3.70
CA ASP A 250 -4.97 13.72 -2.31
C ASP A 250 -4.11 12.85 -1.35
N GLY A 251 -3.22 12.05 -1.93
CA GLY A 251 -2.36 11.10 -1.25
C GLY A 251 -1.31 11.75 -0.37
N GLU A 252 -1.02 11.08 0.74
CA GLU A 252 0.02 11.49 1.68
C GLU A 252 0.88 10.29 2.10
N LEU A 253 2.14 10.29 1.69
CA LEU A 253 3.14 9.30 2.07
C LEU A 253 4.18 9.92 3.00
N LYS A 254 4.32 9.35 4.20
CA LYS A 254 5.26 9.87 5.21
C LYS A 254 6.20 8.81 5.76
N PHE A 255 7.50 8.99 5.52
CA PHE A 255 8.57 8.34 6.26
C PHE A 255 8.97 9.22 7.45
N LEU A 256 8.52 8.83 8.64
CA LEU A 256 8.63 9.64 9.85
C LEU A 256 10.00 9.50 10.52
N LYS A 257 10.24 10.26 11.60
CA LYS A 257 11.56 10.66 12.09
C LYS A 257 12.66 9.59 12.21
N LYS A 258 12.32 8.31 12.42
CA LYS A 258 13.31 7.22 12.50
C LYS A 258 13.40 6.39 11.23
N ALA A 259 12.33 6.32 10.44
CA ALA A 259 12.24 5.51 9.23
C ALA A 259 13.30 5.91 8.21
N LYS A 260 14.27 5.04 7.96
CA LYS A 260 15.08 5.10 6.74
C LYS A 260 14.33 4.42 5.61
N VAL A 261 14.55 4.87 4.39
CA VAL A 261 13.92 4.25 3.23
C VAL A 261 14.95 3.88 2.17
N THR A 262 14.77 2.70 1.58
CA THR A 262 15.59 2.23 0.46
C THR A 262 14.68 1.78 -0.67
N PHE A 263 14.93 2.34 -1.86
CA PHE A 263 14.34 1.91 -3.12
C PHE A 263 15.47 1.38 -3.98
N THR A 264 15.34 0.15 -4.47
CA THR A 264 16.36 -0.48 -5.31
C THR A 264 15.71 -1.22 -6.47
N GLY A 265 16.15 -0.96 -7.70
CA GLY A 265 15.75 -1.75 -8.87
C GLY A 265 14.27 -1.66 -9.26
N ASN A 266 13.51 -0.70 -8.71
CA ASN A 266 12.10 -0.52 -9.09
C ASN A 266 12.01 0.20 -10.44
N ASN A 267 11.03 -0.19 -11.26
CA ASN A 267 10.93 0.23 -12.66
C ASN A 267 9.52 0.71 -13.02
N SER A 268 9.44 1.78 -13.80
CA SER A 268 8.21 2.23 -14.45
C SER A 268 8.37 2.42 -15.96
N GLU A 269 7.32 2.15 -16.75
CA GLU A 269 7.30 2.48 -18.19
C GLU A 269 7.05 3.99 -18.42
N GLY A 270 6.25 4.59 -17.56
CA GLY A 270 6.00 6.02 -17.48
C GLY A 270 7.00 6.72 -16.58
N SER A 271 6.52 7.53 -15.66
CA SER A 271 7.33 8.39 -14.80
C SER A 271 7.58 7.77 -13.42
N GLY A 272 8.60 8.27 -12.74
CA GLY A 272 8.93 7.88 -11.37
C GLY A 272 9.37 6.43 -11.24
N GLY A 273 10.63 6.13 -11.60
CA GLY A 273 11.11 4.74 -11.60
C GLY A 273 10.97 4.06 -10.23
N HIS A 274 11.14 4.83 -9.15
CA HIS A 274 10.73 4.42 -7.81
C HIS A 274 9.40 5.04 -7.38
N ILE A 275 9.26 6.37 -7.50
CA ILE A 275 8.09 7.10 -7.01
C ILE A 275 7.53 8.03 -8.08
N ASN A 276 6.24 7.89 -8.37
CA ASN A 276 5.43 8.94 -9.00
C ASN A 276 4.67 9.70 -7.90
N ASN A 277 4.89 11.01 -7.78
CA ASN A 277 4.29 11.82 -6.74
C ASN A 277 3.48 12.96 -7.36
N ASP A 278 2.16 12.90 -7.22
CA ASP A 278 1.22 13.98 -7.50
C ASP A 278 0.62 14.58 -6.22
N GLY A 279 0.86 13.95 -5.06
CA GLY A 279 0.40 14.39 -3.74
C GLY A 279 1.54 14.83 -2.82
N THR A 280 1.50 14.39 -1.57
CA THR A 280 2.48 14.78 -0.54
C THR A 280 3.46 13.65 -0.22
N LEU A 281 4.75 13.90 -0.44
CA LEU A 281 5.85 13.04 -0.05
C LEU A 281 6.68 13.68 1.07
N VAL A 282 6.81 13.00 2.21
CA VAL A 282 7.66 13.47 3.33
C VAL A 282 8.68 12.42 3.73
N LEU A 283 9.96 12.74 3.58
CA LEU A 283 11.10 11.96 4.07
C LEU A 283 11.80 12.72 5.20
N ARG A 284 11.60 12.30 6.46
CA ARG A 284 12.19 12.95 7.64
C ARG A 284 13.58 12.45 8.02
N ASN A 285 14.03 11.35 7.44
CA ASN A 285 15.33 10.74 7.71
C ASN A 285 16.04 10.43 6.39
N THR A 286 17.15 9.68 6.45
CA THR A 286 17.94 9.34 5.26
C THR A 286 17.18 8.41 4.31
N GLY A 287 17.31 8.65 3.01
CA GLY A 287 16.76 7.82 1.94
C GLY A 287 17.83 7.42 0.93
N VAL A 288 17.67 6.25 0.31
CA VAL A 288 18.50 5.79 -0.80
C VAL A 288 17.58 5.36 -1.95
N PHE A 289 17.84 5.90 -3.14
CA PHE A 289 17.16 5.59 -4.38
C PHE A 289 18.21 5.11 -5.37
N SER A 290 18.24 3.80 -5.63
CA SER A 290 19.26 3.20 -6.49
C SER A 290 18.68 2.36 -7.61
N ASP A 291 19.34 2.45 -8.77
CA ASP A 291 19.04 1.59 -9.93
C ASP A 291 17.58 1.67 -10.39
N GLY A 292 16.92 2.81 -10.18
CA GLY A 292 15.57 3.06 -10.65
C GLY A 292 15.55 3.33 -12.15
N TYR A 293 14.53 2.81 -12.85
CA TYR A 293 14.31 3.10 -14.26
C TYR A 293 12.90 3.66 -14.50
N ALA A 294 12.82 4.78 -15.20
CA ALA A 294 11.56 5.30 -15.75
C ALA A 294 11.67 5.38 -17.28
N GLY A 295 10.73 4.81 -18.03
CA GLY A 295 10.67 4.99 -19.49
C GLY A 295 10.29 6.43 -19.90
N GLY A 296 9.62 7.14 -19.01
CA GLY A 296 9.31 8.58 -19.05
C GLY A 296 10.30 9.39 -18.23
N SER A 297 9.81 10.15 -17.25
CA SER A 297 10.60 11.14 -16.50
C SER A 297 10.84 10.72 -15.05
N GLY A 298 11.94 11.17 -14.44
CA GLY A 298 12.22 10.95 -13.02
C GLY A 298 12.66 9.51 -12.74
N GLY A 299 13.92 9.18 -13.08
CA GLY A 299 14.42 7.81 -12.97
C GLY A 299 14.33 7.24 -11.55
N ALA A 300 14.45 8.10 -10.53
CA ALA A 300 14.02 7.78 -9.17
C ALA A 300 12.64 8.35 -8.86
N ILE A 301 12.47 9.67 -8.96
CA ILE A 301 11.25 10.36 -8.54
C ILE A 301 10.74 11.27 -9.66
N TYR A 302 9.47 11.16 -9.98
CA TYR A 302 8.73 12.20 -10.68
C TYR A 302 7.82 12.94 -9.71
N ALA A 303 7.82 14.27 -9.81
CA ALA A 303 7.03 15.18 -8.99
C ALA A 303 6.14 16.03 -9.89
N GLY A 304 4.86 15.68 -10.00
CA GLY A 304 3.89 16.36 -10.87
C GLY A 304 3.41 17.70 -10.31
N ASP A 305 2.47 18.33 -11.02
CA ASP A 305 2.08 19.75 -10.81
C ASP A 305 1.58 20.06 -9.40
N PHE A 306 0.86 19.12 -8.78
CA PHE A 306 0.25 19.30 -7.45
C PHE A 306 1.11 18.75 -6.30
N SER A 307 2.29 18.23 -6.64
CA SER A 307 3.13 17.55 -5.69
C SER A 307 3.72 18.51 -4.65
N SER A 308 3.91 18.00 -3.44
CA SER A 308 4.74 18.62 -2.41
C SER A 308 5.75 17.60 -1.91
N MET A 309 6.99 18.03 -1.77
CA MET A 309 8.06 17.20 -1.25
C MET A 309 8.71 17.85 -0.04
N LEU A 310 9.05 17.05 0.97
CA LEU A 310 9.84 17.52 2.10
C LEU A 310 10.91 16.49 2.45
N PHE A 311 12.16 16.85 2.19
CA PHE A 311 13.35 16.11 2.58
C PHE A 311 14.04 16.83 3.74
N VAL A 312 14.15 16.17 4.90
CA VAL A 312 14.71 16.79 6.11
C VAL A 312 16.18 16.42 6.33
N LYS A 313 16.62 15.29 5.79
CA LYS A 313 18.01 14.81 5.90
C LYS A 313 18.52 14.38 4.53
N HIS A 314 19.82 14.13 4.49
CA HIS A 314 20.55 13.63 3.34
C HIS A 314 19.86 12.46 2.64
N VAL A 315 19.79 12.53 1.30
CA VAL A 315 19.26 11.48 0.43
C VAL A 315 20.28 11.17 -0.65
N ASP A 316 20.42 9.88 -0.98
CA ASP A 316 21.28 9.42 -2.06
C ASP A 316 20.44 9.00 -3.27
N PHE A 317 20.75 9.55 -4.44
CA PHE A 317 20.24 9.15 -5.75
C PHE A 317 21.38 8.56 -6.58
N LEU A 318 21.35 7.25 -6.77
CA LEU A 318 22.45 6.47 -7.32
C LEU A 318 22.00 5.72 -8.57
N ASP A 319 22.69 5.89 -9.69
CA ASP A 319 22.55 5.07 -10.90
C ASP A 319 21.12 4.97 -11.46
N ASN A 320 20.28 5.98 -11.20
CA ASN A 320 18.91 6.02 -11.72
C ASN A 320 18.86 6.49 -13.17
N THR A 321 17.90 5.98 -13.94
CA THR A 321 17.82 6.23 -15.38
C THR A 321 16.42 6.64 -15.79
N ALA A 322 16.31 7.71 -16.59
CA ALA A 322 15.05 8.13 -17.18
C ALA A 322 15.11 8.08 -18.72
N GLY A 323 13.99 7.77 -19.36
CA GLY A 323 13.85 7.86 -20.80
C GLY A 323 13.87 9.31 -21.27
N ALA A 324 13.06 10.18 -20.70
CA ALA A 324 12.85 11.55 -21.17
C ALA A 324 13.60 12.60 -20.34
N HIS A 325 13.22 12.78 -19.07
CA HIS A 325 13.65 13.91 -18.25
C HIS A 325 14.07 13.47 -16.84
N GLY A 326 15.04 14.15 -16.24
CA GLY A 326 15.46 13.95 -14.83
C GLY A 326 15.91 12.54 -14.49
N GLY A 327 17.17 12.20 -14.77
CA GLY A 327 17.73 10.87 -14.48
C GLY A 327 17.57 10.44 -13.01
N ALA A 328 17.67 11.38 -12.07
CA ALA A 328 17.28 11.16 -10.68
C ALA A 328 15.85 11.67 -10.42
N ILE A 329 15.66 12.99 -10.47
CA ILE A 329 14.38 13.63 -10.17
C ILE A 329 13.94 14.47 -11.37
N ALA A 330 12.67 14.33 -11.75
CA ALA A 330 11.98 15.24 -12.65
C ALA A 330 10.83 15.92 -11.90
N THR A 331 10.64 17.22 -12.12
CA THR A 331 9.61 17.99 -11.45
C THR A 331 8.96 18.98 -12.40
N SER A 332 7.66 19.20 -12.24
CA SER A 332 6.96 20.34 -12.84
C SER A 332 7.33 21.66 -12.14
N TYR A 333 7.30 22.77 -12.88
CA TYR A 333 7.30 24.12 -12.31
C TYR A 333 5.96 24.33 -11.60
N PRO A 334 5.87 24.58 -10.27
CA PRO A 334 6.75 25.35 -9.38
C PRO A 334 7.45 24.57 -8.25
N ASN A 335 7.51 23.23 -8.30
CA ASN A 335 7.92 22.40 -7.14
C ASN A 335 9.45 22.30 -6.96
N ILE A 336 10.22 23.12 -7.68
CA ILE A 336 11.69 23.09 -7.67
C ILE A 336 12.30 23.55 -6.34
N ASP A 337 11.60 24.42 -5.60
CA ASP A 337 12.08 24.94 -4.32
C ASP A 337 12.06 23.87 -3.20
N ASP A 338 11.41 22.73 -3.44
CA ASP A 338 11.24 21.62 -2.49
C ASP A 338 12.29 20.50 -2.64
N LEU A 339 13.29 20.70 -3.51
CA LEU A 339 14.34 19.71 -3.78
C LEU A 339 15.34 19.59 -2.62
N PRO A 340 15.89 18.38 -2.37
CA PRO A 340 16.92 18.21 -1.35
C PRO A 340 18.26 18.78 -1.81
N GLU A 341 18.66 19.93 -1.24
CA GLU A 341 19.94 20.59 -1.54
C GLU A 341 21.18 19.81 -1.07
N ASP A 342 21.04 19.05 0.04
CA ASP A 342 22.11 18.22 0.64
C ASP A 342 21.88 16.75 0.26
N ALA A 343 21.88 16.45 -1.05
CA ALA A 343 21.71 15.10 -1.57
C ALA A 343 22.88 14.69 -2.46
N THR A 344 23.18 13.39 -2.50
CA THR A 344 24.15 12.82 -3.44
C THR A 344 23.44 12.50 -4.75
N TYR A 345 24.03 12.94 -5.86
CA TYR A 345 23.63 12.52 -7.20
C TYR A 345 24.83 11.87 -7.87
N GLN A 346 24.78 10.55 -8.06
CA GLN A 346 25.87 9.80 -8.67
C GLN A 346 25.32 8.85 -9.72
N GLY A 347 25.91 8.86 -10.92
CA GLY A 347 25.60 7.87 -11.96
C GLY A 347 24.21 7.97 -12.61
N ASN A 348 23.39 8.95 -12.21
CA ASN A 348 22.06 9.13 -12.77
C ASN A 348 22.13 9.62 -14.22
N SER A 349 21.34 9.01 -15.12
CA SER A 349 21.44 9.19 -16.57
C SER A 349 20.09 9.38 -17.27
N ARG A 350 20.13 9.85 -18.52
CA ARG A 350 18.98 9.88 -19.43
C ARG A 350 19.30 9.07 -20.68
N THR A 351 18.35 8.27 -21.17
CA THR A 351 18.55 7.42 -22.36
C THR A 351 18.05 8.06 -23.66
N ASN A 352 17.13 9.03 -23.61
CA ASN A 352 16.71 9.82 -24.78
C ASN A 352 17.12 11.29 -24.63
N ALA A 353 18.40 11.57 -24.86
CA ALA A 353 18.83 12.90 -25.24
C ALA A 353 19.39 12.81 -26.65
N ASP A 354 18.96 13.73 -27.51
CA ASP A 354 19.73 14.21 -28.66
C ASP A 354 21.23 14.11 -28.33
N SER A 355 22.00 13.40 -29.16
CA SER A 355 23.29 12.76 -28.79
C SER A 355 24.43 13.70 -28.35
N ASP A 356 24.14 14.98 -28.16
CA ASP A 356 25.09 16.05 -27.90
C ASP A 356 25.00 16.64 -26.47
N PHE A 357 24.14 16.14 -25.56
CA PHE A 357 24.07 16.63 -24.18
C PHE A 357 24.03 15.52 -23.10
N GLU A 358 25.22 15.06 -22.70
CA GLU A 358 25.41 14.31 -21.45
C GLU A 358 25.41 15.27 -20.26
N CYS A 359 24.27 15.36 -19.57
CA CYS A 359 24.22 15.93 -18.25
C CYS A 359 24.28 14.78 -17.25
N ASN A 360 25.38 14.65 -16.53
CA ASN A 360 25.44 13.78 -15.36
C ASN A 360 24.80 14.56 -14.19
N ASN A 361 23.99 13.90 -13.35
CA ASN A 361 23.30 14.50 -12.18
C ASN A 361 22.03 15.31 -12.50
N VAL A 362 21.24 14.84 -13.47
CA VAL A 362 20.15 15.60 -14.08
C VAL A 362 18.94 15.86 -13.17
N TYR A 363 18.60 17.14 -13.03
CA TYR A 363 17.23 17.63 -12.86
C TYR A 363 16.74 18.25 -14.17
N VAL A 364 15.46 18.10 -14.50
CA VAL A 364 14.86 18.83 -15.64
C VAL A 364 13.52 19.40 -15.21
N ASN A 365 13.39 20.72 -15.37
CA ASN A 365 12.11 21.40 -15.49
C ASN A 365 11.68 21.34 -16.96
N GLY A 366 10.49 20.81 -17.21
CA GLY A 366 9.81 20.90 -18.49
C GLY A 366 8.31 20.83 -18.25
N ASP A 367 7.56 21.79 -18.79
CA ASP A 367 6.14 21.59 -19.06
C ASP A 367 6.00 20.33 -19.93
N ALA A 368 4.97 19.52 -19.71
CA ALA A 368 4.62 18.36 -20.54
C ALA A 368 4.57 18.69 -22.06
N GLY A 369 4.52 19.98 -22.42
CA GLY A 369 4.64 20.51 -23.78
C GLY A 369 6.05 20.67 -24.38
N GLY A 370 7.14 20.37 -23.67
CA GLY A 370 8.51 20.32 -24.25
C GLY A 370 9.09 21.67 -24.70
N GLY A 371 8.69 22.79 -24.09
CA GLY A 371 9.31 24.10 -24.32
C GLY A 371 10.72 24.18 -23.70
N GLU A 372 11.69 24.71 -24.46
CA GLU A 372 13.15 24.65 -24.21
C GLU A 372 13.70 25.35 -22.93
N ASP A 373 12.86 25.80 -22.00
CA ASP A 373 13.31 26.64 -20.88
C ASP A 373 13.27 25.88 -19.53
N GLY A 374 14.31 25.11 -19.20
CA GLY A 374 14.41 24.54 -17.84
C GLY A 374 15.41 23.42 -17.52
N TYR A 375 16.45 23.15 -18.31
CA TYR A 375 17.44 22.14 -17.89
C TYR A 375 18.35 22.71 -16.78
N ILE A 376 18.19 22.21 -15.54
CA ILE A 376 19.11 22.54 -14.43
C ILE A 376 19.95 21.30 -14.13
N CYS A 377 21.17 21.32 -14.66
CA CYS A 377 22.23 20.41 -14.24
C CYS A 377 22.93 21.03 -13.04
N ILE A 378 22.60 20.60 -11.82
CA ILE A 378 23.36 21.02 -10.63
C ILE A 378 24.61 20.13 -10.55
N PRO A 379 25.81 20.72 -10.38
CA PRO A 379 27.07 19.97 -10.29
C PRO A 379 27.10 18.95 -9.15
#